data_AF-A0AAX4L463-F1
#
_entry.id   AF-A0AAX4L463-F1
#
_cell.length_a   1.000
_cell.length_b   1.000
_cell.length_c   1.000
_cell.angle_alpha   90.00
_cell.angle_beta   90.00
_cell.angle_gamma   90.00
#
_symmetry.space_group_name_H-M   'P 1'
#
loop_
_entity.id
_entity.type
_entity.pdbx_description
1 polymer ?
#
loop_
_entity_poly.entity_id
_entity_poly.type
_entity_poly.pdbx_seq_one_letter_code
_entity_poly.pdbx_strand_id
1 'polypeptide(L)' 'MNSEGGKPGNVLTVNGNYTGNNGLMTFNATLGGDNSPTDKMNVKGDTQGNVITSVTMVNSVSSSLTLKRTGSTIAKSTL' A
#
# COMPACT_ATOMS: atom_id res chain seq x y z
N MET A 1 -17.05 8.60 11.09
CA MET A 1 -16.44 7.98 9.89
C MET A 1 -17.09 6.62 9.73
N ASN A 2 -17.99 6.46 8.76
CA ASN A 2 -18.38 5.12 8.35
C ASN A 2 -17.28 4.63 7.42
N SER A 3 -16.67 3.50 7.75
CA SER A 3 -15.91 2.71 6.80
C SER A 3 -16.26 1.29 7.18
N GLU A 4 -16.90 0.56 6.27
CA GLU A 4 -17.10 -0.88 6.39
C GLU A 4 -15.71 -1.52 6.47
N GLY A 5 -15.15 -1.63 7.68
CA GLY A 5 -13.72 -1.77 7.98
C GLY A 5 -13.05 -3.07 7.52
N GLY A 6 -13.65 -3.78 6.57
CA GLY A 6 -13.10 -4.97 5.93
C GLY A 6 -13.29 -5.03 4.42
N LYS A 7 -13.94 -4.05 3.77
CA LYS A 7 -14.11 -4.07 2.30
C LYS A 7 -13.01 -3.26 1.61
N PRO A 8 -12.24 -3.86 0.66
CA PRO A 8 -11.29 -3.10 -0.16
C PRO A 8 -11.95 -1.98 -0.97
N GLY A 9 -11.19 -0.91 -1.21
CA GLY A 9 -11.57 0.21 -2.07
C GLY A 9 -11.68 1.56 -1.36
N ASN A 10 -11.26 1.64 -0.09
CA ASN A 10 -11.23 2.89 0.65
C ASN A 10 -10.10 3.79 0.13
N VAL A 11 -10.35 5.10 0.06
CA VAL A 11 -9.34 6.08 -0.35
C VAL A 11 -9.09 7.06 0.79
N LEU A 12 -7.89 6.99 1.37
CA LEU A 12 -7.40 8.03 2.26
C LEU A 12 -6.77 9.15 1.43
N THR A 13 -7.28 10.36 1.53
CA THR A 13 -6.68 11.54 0.88
C THR A 13 -6.02 12.43 1.92
N VAL A 14 -4.70 12.65 1.79
CA VAL A 14 -3.94 13.61 2.58
C VAL A 14 -3.77 14.88 1.76
N ASN A 15 -4.47 15.94 2.18
CA ASN A 15 -4.40 17.27 1.55
C ASN A 15 -3.19 18.06 2.08
N GLY A 16 -1.99 17.51 1.93
CA GLY A 16 -0.74 18.10 2.40
C GLY A 16 0.39 17.08 2.40
N ASN A 17 1.44 17.36 3.17
CA ASN A 17 2.58 16.45 3.32
C ASN A 17 2.24 15.30 4.27
N TYR A 18 2.89 14.15 4.08
CA TYR A 18 2.79 12.99 4.95
C TYR A 18 4.18 12.55 5.42
N THR A 19 4.38 12.51 6.74
CA THR A 19 5.60 11.98 7.35
C THR A 19 5.31 10.67 8.06
N GLY A 20 5.88 9.58 7.57
CA GLY A 20 5.85 8.29 8.25
C GLY A 20 6.78 8.28 9.46
N ASN A 21 6.29 7.79 10.59
CA ASN A 21 7.06 7.61 11.82
C ASN A 21 7.00 6.17 12.33
N ASN A 22 7.38 5.22 11.48
CA ASN A 22 7.44 3.79 11.77
C ASN A 22 6.09 3.16 12.18
N GLY A 23 4.98 3.85 11.94
CA GLY A 23 3.63 3.33 12.16
C GLY A 23 3.25 2.27 11.14
N LEU A 24 2.33 1.37 11.53
CA LEU A 24 1.74 0.37 10.65
C LEU A 24 0.54 0.96 9.90
N MET A 25 0.56 0.88 8.57
CA MET A 25 -0.58 1.11 7.70
C MET A 25 -1.03 -0.20 7.07
N THR A 26 -2.31 -0.52 7.23
CA THR A 26 -2.92 -1.73 6.65
C THR A 26 -3.82 -1.35 5.49
N PHE A 27 -3.63 -1.99 4.34
CA PHE A 27 -4.46 -1.85 3.15
C PHE A 27 -5.20 -3.15 2.89
N ASN A 28 -6.48 -3.08 2.55
CA ASN A 28 -7.24 -4.24 2.08
C ASN A 28 -7.24 -4.30 0.55
N ALA A 29 -7.10 -5.50 -0.01
CA ALA A 29 -7.18 -5.75 -1.45
C ALA A 29 -7.99 -7.02 -1.76
N THR A 30 -8.57 -7.12 -2.94
CA THR A 30 -9.09 -8.38 -3.50
C THR A 30 -8.11 -8.92 -4.56
N LEU A 31 -8.04 -10.25 -4.73
CA LEU A 31 -7.27 -10.86 -5.81
C LEU A 31 -8.14 -11.06 -7.06
N GLY A 32 -7.73 -10.46 -8.17
CA GLY A 32 -8.46 -10.56 -9.44
C GLY A 32 -7.80 -9.87 -10.64
N GLY A 33 -6.51 -9.52 -10.56
CA GLY A 33 -5.77 -8.76 -11.57
C GLY A 33 -5.71 -7.25 -11.29
N ASP A 34 -5.19 -6.47 -12.24
CA ASP A 34 -4.85 -5.05 -12.04
C ASP A 34 -6.05 -4.15 -11.68
N ASN A 35 -7.26 -4.56 -12.07
CA ASN A 35 -8.49 -3.83 -11.78
C ASN A 35 -9.12 -4.19 -10.43
N SER A 36 -8.43 -5.00 -9.61
CA SER A 36 -8.99 -5.45 -8.33
C SER A 36 -9.18 -4.28 -7.37
N PRO A 37 -10.29 -4.26 -6.61
CA PRO A 37 -10.48 -3.30 -5.55
C PRO A 37 -9.32 -3.36 -4.54
N THR A 38 -8.70 -2.22 -4.29
CA THR A 38 -7.64 -2.04 -3.30
C THR A 38 -7.86 -0.72 -2.57
N ASP A 39 -7.58 -0.72 -1.27
CA ASP A 39 -7.44 0.52 -0.52
C ASP A 39 -6.27 1.35 -1.09
N LYS A 40 -6.40 2.67 -1.05
CA LYS A 40 -5.43 3.62 -1.60
C LYS A 40 -5.17 4.76 -0.61
N MET A 41 -3.95 5.28 -0.63
CA MET A 41 -3.59 6.52 0.01
C MET A 41 -3.08 7.50 -1.05
N ASN A 42 -3.73 8.66 -1.17
CA ASN A 42 -3.34 9.73 -2.06
C ASN A 42 -2.81 10.92 -1.25
N VAL A 43 -1.53 11.27 -1.42
CA VAL A 43 -0.89 12.40 -0.74
C VAL A 43 -0.64 13.48 -1.78
N LYS A 44 -1.18 14.68 -1.55
CA LYS A 44 -1.06 15.80 -2.50
C LYS A 44 0.24 16.60 -2.36
N GLY A 45 0.93 16.45 -1.23
CA GLY A 45 2.23 17.05 -0.97
C GLY A 45 3.35 16.01 -0.87
N ASP A 46 4.42 16.38 -0.17
CA ASP A 46 5.62 15.54 -0.04
C ASP A 46 5.41 14.38 0.94
N THR A 47 6.01 13.23 0.63
CA THR A 47 6.08 12.07 1.52
C THR A 47 7.50 11.88 2.05
N GLN A 48 7.66 11.73 3.36
CA GLN A 48 8.96 11.56 4.01
C GLN A 48 8.89 10.55 5.16
N GLY A 49 10.04 10.12 5.68
CA GLY A 49 10.12 9.19 6.81
C GLY A 49 9.81 7.74 6.44
N ASN A 50 9.50 6.91 7.44
CA ASN A 50 9.30 5.47 7.29
C ASN A 50 7.87 5.07 7.65
N VAL A 51 7.25 4.22 6.83
CA VAL A 51 5.97 3.58 7.15
C VAL A 51 6.13 2.07 7.00
N ILE A 52 5.56 1.32 7.93
CA ILE A 52 5.46 -0.13 7.83
C ILE A 52 4.11 -0.41 7.16
N THR A 53 4.10 -1.15 6.06
CA THR A 53 2.86 -1.45 5.32
C THR A 53 2.51 -2.92 5.39
N SER A 54 1.27 -3.22 5.72
CA SER A 54 0.68 -4.56 5.61
C SER A 54 -0.45 -4.55 4.57
N VAL A 55 -0.58 -5.63 3.82
CA VAL A 55 -1.69 -5.82 2.88
C VAL A 55 -2.49 -7.05 3.31
N THR A 56 -3.75 -6.84 3.62
CA THR A 56 -4.71 -7.89 3.92
C THR A 56 -5.50 -8.21 2.66
N MET A 57 -5.45 -9.46 2.21
CA MET A 57 -6.23 -9.91 1.06
C MET A 57 -7.60 -10.40 1.55
N VAL A 58 -8.67 -9.72 1.12
CA VAL A 58 -10.04 -10.02 1.50
C VAL A 58 -10.72 -10.78 0.35
N ASN A 59 -11.41 -11.88 0.68
CA ASN A 59 -12.16 -12.74 -0.25
C ASN A 59 -11.30 -13.44 -1.32
N SER A 60 -10.09 -13.85 -0.97
CA SER A 60 -9.16 -14.52 -1.89
C SER A 60 -9.68 -15.91 -2.31
N VAL A 61 -9.95 -16.09 -3.60
CA VAL A 61 -9.84 -17.43 -4.21
C VAL A 61 -8.37 -17.70 -4.50
N SER A 62 -7.87 -18.82 -3.98
CA SER A 62 -6.47 -19.23 -3.95
C SER A 62 -5.82 -19.17 -5.34
N SER A 63 -5.18 -18.05 -5.67
CA SER A 63 -4.21 -17.98 -6.77
C SER A 63 -2.88 -17.62 -6.15
N SER A 64 -1.92 -18.54 -6.28
CA SER A 64 -0.59 -18.43 -5.69
C SER A 64 0.09 -17.13 -6.14
N LEU A 65 0.37 -16.22 -5.20
CA LEU A 65 1.08 -14.98 -5.47
C LEU A 65 2.59 -15.26 -5.52
N THR A 66 3.18 -15.23 -6.72
CA THR A 66 4.65 -15.25 -6.87
C THR A 66 5.18 -13.81 -6.84
N LEU A 67 5.82 -13.40 -5.74
CA LEU A 67 6.47 -12.09 -5.64
C LEU A 67 7.83 -12.11 -6.37
N LYS A 68 7.87 -11.66 -7.63
CA LYS A 68 9.14 -11.43 -8.35
C LYS A 68 9.67 -10.03 -8.02
N ARG A 69 10.60 -9.90 -7.06
CA ARG A 69 11.39 -8.66 -6.90
C ARG A 69 12.25 -8.47 -8.16
N THR A 70 11.88 -7.53 -9.02
CA THR A 70 12.73 -7.08 -10.14
C THR A 70 13.45 -5.81 -9.70
N GLY A 71 14.80 -5.84 -9.66
CA GLY A 71 15.62 -4.62 -9.51
C GLY A 71 16.10 -4.23 -8.12
N SER A 72 16.55 -5.18 -7.28
CA SER A 72 17.22 -4.82 -6.02
C SER A 72 18.73 -4.65 -6.20
N THR A 73 19.18 -3.47 -6.64
CA THR A 73 20.59 -3.06 -6.50
C THR A 73 20.64 -1.64 -5.93
N ILE A 74 20.94 -1.53 -4.64
CA ILE A 74 21.38 -0.24 -4.05
C ILE A 74 22.91 -0.24 -4.14
N ALA A 75 23.45 -0.02 -5.34
CA ALA A 75 24.84 0.36 -5.47
C ALA A 75 24.92 1.87 -5.21
N LYS A 76 25.49 2.25 -4.06
CA LYS A 76 25.89 3.65 -3.82
C LYS A 76 26.92 4.03 -4.88
N SER A 77 26.60 4.99 -5.75
CA SER A 77 27.63 5.72 -6.49
C SER A 77 28.52 6.40 -5.46
N THR A 78 29.76 5.96 -5.35
CA THR A 78 30.82 6.73 -4.68
C THR A 78 31.51 7.54 -5.76
N LEU A 79 31.79 8.80 -5.45
CA LEU A 79 32.22 9.93 -6.30
C LEU A 79 32.85 9.57 -7.66
#